data_AF-A0A1R0H5Q1-F1
#
_entry.id   AF-A0A1R0H5Q1-F1
#
_cell.length_a   1.000
_cell.length_b   1.000
_cell.length_c   1.000
_cell.angle_alpha   90.00
_cell.angle_beta   90.00
_cell.angle_gamma   90.00
#
_symmetry.space_group_name_H-M   'P 1'
#
loop_
_entity.id
_entity.type
_entity.pdbx_description
1 polymer ?
#
loop_
_entity_poly.entity_id
_entity_poly.type
_entity_poly.pdbx_seq_one_letter_code
_entity_poly.pdbx_strand_id
1 'polypeptide(L)'
;MLEGFGDLETLELDNCGLDDEAKHCSALRRFISGSIHSVDYNEFLRYFPESESETYLKEESTHKNSNERTSQQNLVLDLSFNDLGPELDNLAGALKTNSFIHTLILRNNSINYPNIKHLADGVLNSSIRHLDIGRNKYLTGSCEKRVIEPFNNLIIRSRLTKLTMDSCDITNSFAKNLALAIRPGSSLKHLDLSNNNCCSAETLRTFISASKKSHLKSVKLSIPTSNEEIRNLENELKESLSLNSD
;
A
#
# COMPACT_ATOMS: atom_id res chain seq x y z
N MET A 1 -20.22 -38.29 28.42
CA MET A 1 -19.52 -39.15 27.45
C MET A 1 -19.16 -38.24 26.30
N LEU A 2 -17.89 -37.84 26.26
CA LEU A 2 -17.29 -36.84 25.35
C LEU A 2 -17.28 -37.38 23.90
N GLU A 3 -17.70 -36.55 22.94
CA GLU A 3 -16.89 -35.90 21.89
C GLU A 3 -16.54 -36.77 20.68
N GLY A 4 -16.71 -36.18 19.49
CA GLY A 4 -16.44 -36.79 18.20
C GLY A 4 -16.56 -35.75 17.09
N PHE A 5 -15.64 -34.79 17.06
CA PHE A 5 -15.32 -34.04 15.85
C PHE A 5 -13.97 -34.54 15.36
N GLY A 6 -13.97 -35.09 14.14
CA GLY A 6 -12.81 -35.67 13.50
C GLY A 6 -11.75 -34.61 13.18
N ASP A 7 -10.52 -35.03 13.38
CA ASP A 7 -9.27 -34.29 13.23
C ASP A 7 -9.16 -33.55 11.89
N LEU A 8 -9.05 -32.23 11.96
CA LEU A 8 -8.41 -31.42 10.92
C LEU A 8 -6.91 -31.44 11.23
N GLU A 9 -6.17 -32.17 10.40
CA GLU A 9 -4.70 -32.25 10.41
C GLU A 9 -4.09 -30.86 10.62
N THR A 10 -3.49 -30.70 11.80
CA THR A 10 -2.49 -29.69 12.09
C THR A 10 -1.32 -29.88 11.13
N LEU A 11 -1.22 -29.01 10.13
CA LEU A 11 0.02 -28.82 9.36
C LEU A 11 1.09 -28.30 10.33
N GLU A 12 1.84 -29.25 10.90
CA GLU A 12 3.14 -29.03 11.53
C GLU A 12 4.07 -28.37 10.51
N LEU A 13 4.33 -27.08 10.68
CA LEU A 13 5.48 -26.40 10.09
C LEU A 13 6.55 -26.29 11.17
N ASP A 14 7.13 -27.44 11.51
CA ASP A 14 8.31 -27.51 12.35
C ASP A 14 9.58 -27.35 11.51
N ASN A 15 10.52 -26.61 12.10
CA ASN A 15 11.91 -26.36 11.71
C ASN A 15 12.19 -25.30 10.64
N CYS A 16 12.16 -24.04 11.06
CA CYS A 16 13.18 -23.09 10.62
C CYS A 16 14.04 -22.69 11.81
N GLY A 17 15.34 -22.86 11.63
CA GLY A 17 16.36 -22.40 12.56
C GLY A 17 16.29 -20.89 12.77
N LEU A 18 16.96 -20.46 13.82
CA LEU A 18 16.96 -19.09 14.32
C LEU A 18 17.52 -18.10 13.28
N ASP A 19 16.64 -17.47 12.51
CA ASP A 19 16.89 -16.25 11.75
C ASP A 19 15.64 -15.34 11.78
N ASP A 20 15.82 -14.06 11.46
CA ASP A 20 14.77 -13.04 11.58
C ASP A 20 13.57 -13.26 10.63
N GLU A 21 13.62 -14.26 9.73
CA GLU A 21 12.50 -14.70 8.90
C GLU A 21 11.38 -15.36 9.74
N ALA A 22 11.72 -16.08 10.82
CA ALA A 22 10.74 -16.77 11.66
C ALA A 22 9.83 -15.81 12.46
N LYS A 23 10.29 -14.60 12.77
CA LYS A 23 9.51 -13.62 13.57
C LYS A 23 8.35 -13.02 12.78
N HIS A 24 8.57 -12.73 11.50
CA HIS A 24 7.56 -12.10 10.64
C HIS A 24 6.43 -13.08 10.25
N CYS A 25 6.76 -14.36 10.04
CA CYS A 25 5.77 -15.45 9.95
C CYS A 25 4.86 -15.52 11.18
N SER A 26 5.35 -15.22 12.39
CA SER A 26 4.54 -15.25 13.61
C SER A 26 3.50 -14.11 13.68
N ALA A 27 3.84 -12.93 13.18
CA ALA A 27 2.94 -11.76 13.16
C ALA A 27 1.83 -11.94 12.12
N LEU A 28 2.18 -12.44 10.93
CA LEU A 28 1.20 -12.81 9.91
C LEU A 28 0.27 -13.92 10.40
N ARG A 29 0.81 -14.99 11.02
CA ARG A 29 0.01 -16.08 11.59
C ARG A 29 -0.94 -15.58 12.69
N ARG A 30 -0.50 -14.64 13.53
CA ARG A 30 -1.34 -13.98 14.55
C ARG A 30 -2.41 -13.07 13.95
N PHE A 31 -2.11 -12.37 12.86
CA PHE A 31 -3.09 -11.56 12.12
C PHE A 31 -4.15 -12.43 11.44
N ILE A 32 -3.72 -13.46 10.70
CA ILE A 32 -4.60 -14.39 9.98
C ILE A 32 -5.49 -15.19 10.94
N SER A 33 -4.97 -15.61 12.10
CA SER A 33 -5.75 -16.36 13.10
C SER A 33 -6.74 -15.51 13.90
N GLY A 34 -6.84 -14.19 13.65
CA GLY A 34 -7.75 -13.30 14.37
C GLY A 34 -7.34 -13.01 15.82
N SER A 35 -6.10 -13.35 16.22
CA SER A 35 -5.64 -13.14 17.61
C SER A 35 -5.34 -11.66 17.94
N ILE A 36 -5.42 -10.76 16.96
CA ILE A 36 -5.28 -9.32 17.20
C ILE A 36 -6.65 -8.73 17.58
N HIS A 37 -7.18 -9.15 18.73
CA HIS A 37 -8.41 -8.58 19.28
C HIS A 37 -8.18 -7.54 20.38
N SER A 38 -7.00 -7.45 21.00
CA SER A 38 -6.70 -6.40 21.98
C SER A 38 -5.25 -6.47 22.47
N VAL A 39 -4.26 -6.52 21.57
CA VAL A 39 -2.86 -6.53 22.03
C VAL A 39 -2.51 -5.09 22.43
N ASP A 40 -2.13 -4.92 23.71
CA ASP A 40 -1.55 -3.70 24.25
C ASP A 40 -0.50 -3.20 23.27
N TYR A 41 -0.68 -1.97 22.78
CA TYR A 41 0.19 -1.30 21.81
C TYR A 41 1.68 -1.41 22.20
N ASN A 42 1.96 -1.44 23.52
CA ASN A 42 3.31 -1.58 24.06
C ASN A 42 3.90 -2.99 23.92
N GLU A 43 3.08 -4.03 23.83
CA GLU A 43 3.54 -5.40 23.60
C GLU A 43 3.90 -5.62 22.13
N PHE A 44 3.15 -5.02 21.20
CA PHE A 44 3.46 -5.05 19.77
C PHE A 44 4.78 -4.33 19.42
N LEU A 45 5.03 -3.16 20.01
CA LEU A 45 6.27 -2.40 19.81
C LEU A 45 7.53 -3.08 20.37
N ARG A 46 7.42 -3.99 21.33
CA ARG A 46 8.58 -4.74 21.87
C ARG A 46 9.18 -5.72 20.87
N TYR A 47 8.41 -6.15 19.87
CA TYR A 47 8.88 -7.09 18.84
C TYR A 47 9.55 -6.40 17.65
N PHE A 48 9.45 -5.07 17.55
CA PHE A 48 10.07 -4.26 16.50
C PHE A 48 10.89 -3.13 17.14
N PRO A 49 12.15 -3.38 17.55
CA PRO A 49 13.00 -2.31 18.03
C PRO A 49 13.22 -1.28 16.92
N GLU A 50 13.15 0.00 17.28
CA GLU A 50 13.41 1.15 16.43
C GLU A 50 14.83 1.06 15.83
N SER A 51 14.98 0.40 14.69
CA SER A 51 16.19 0.50 13.88
C SER A 51 15.84 0.51 12.40
N GLU A 52 16.03 1.70 11.81
CA GLU A 52 16.14 2.01 10.38
C GLU A 52 14.87 2.18 9.52
N SER A 53 13.77 2.71 10.09
CA SER A 53 12.63 3.26 9.31
C SER A 53 12.28 4.72 9.65
N GLU A 54 13.24 5.49 10.20
CA GLU A 54 13.06 6.87 10.68
C GLU A 54 12.73 7.93 9.61
N THR A 55 12.57 7.57 8.34
CA THR A 55 12.27 8.53 7.27
C THR A 55 10.79 8.64 6.90
N TYR A 56 9.90 7.80 7.45
CA TYR A 56 8.48 7.79 7.08
C TYR A 56 7.52 8.47 8.08
N LEU A 57 7.95 8.79 9.31
CA LEU A 57 7.07 9.25 10.40
C LEU A 57 7.18 10.75 10.75
N LYS A 58 8.03 11.55 10.09
CA LYS A 58 8.39 12.90 10.58
C LYS A 58 7.40 14.05 10.28
N GLU A 59 6.27 13.85 9.62
CA GLU A 59 5.43 14.99 9.18
C GLU A 59 4.16 15.28 10.02
N GLU A 60 3.82 14.51 11.07
CA GLU A 60 2.57 14.76 11.84
C GLU A 60 2.75 14.81 13.36
N SER A 61 3.77 15.48 13.88
CA SER A 61 3.97 15.60 15.35
C SER A 61 4.28 17.02 15.83
N THR A 62 3.38 17.98 15.58
CA THR A 62 3.33 19.23 16.36
C THR A 62 1.88 19.63 16.65
N HIS A 63 1.30 19.07 17.70
CA HIS A 63 0.55 19.78 18.75
C HIS A 63 -0.21 18.79 19.64
N LYS A 64 0.29 18.60 20.87
CA LYS A 64 -0.51 18.05 21.97
C LYS A 64 -1.51 19.12 22.38
N ASN A 65 -2.80 18.86 22.22
CA ASN A 65 -3.82 19.55 23.00
C ASN A 65 -4.87 18.55 23.47
N SER A 66 -5.06 18.52 24.78
CA SER A 66 -5.95 17.65 25.53
C SER A 66 -7.40 17.98 25.23
N ASN A 67 -8.10 17.10 24.52
CA ASN A 67 -9.54 16.85 24.66
C ASN A 67 -9.91 15.54 23.94
N GLU A 68 -10.34 14.56 24.72
CA GLU A 68 -10.70 13.21 24.31
C GLU A 68 -11.91 13.20 23.36
N ARG A 69 -11.62 13.20 22.06
CA ARG A 69 -12.35 12.36 21.10
C ARG A 69 -11.39 11.23 20.80
N THR A 70 -11.83 9.97 20.94
CA THR A 70 -11.04 8.76 20.63
C THR A 70 -10.16 9.00 19.42
N SER A 71 -8.88 9.30 19.65
CA SER A 71 -7.91 9.47 18.58
C SER A 71 -7.86 8.13 17.89
N GLN A 72 -8.47 8.02 16.72
CA GLN A 72 -8.47 6.79 15.94
C GLN A 72 -7.00 6.51 15.61
N GLN A 73 -6.36 5.66 16.41
CA GLN A 73 -4.95 5.33 16.24
C GLN A 73 -4.85 4.64 14.87
N ASN A 74 -4.13 5.29 13.95
CA ASN A 74 -3.84 4.75 12.63
C ASN A 74 -2.87 3.59 12.83
N LEU A 75 -3.41 2.36 12.95
CA LEU A 75 -2.58 1.20 13.17
C LEU A 75 -1.88 0.83 11.86
N VAL A 76 -0.57 0.65 11.97
CA VAL A 76 0.33 0.26 10.88
C VAL A 76 0.60 -1.23 10.99
N LEU A 77 0.35 -1.96 9.90
CA LEU A 77 0.79 -3.33 9.73
C LEU A 77 1.88 -3.34 8.65
N ASP A 78 3.13 -3.56 9.07
CA ASP A 78 4.26 -3.77 8.17
C ASP A 78 4.56 -5.26 8.05
N LEU A 79 4.51 -5.76 6.83
CA LEU A 79 4.77 -7.13 6.43
C LEU A 79 5.81 -7.19 5.31
N SER A 80 6.66 -6.16 5.19
CA SER A 80 7.70 -6.12 4.16
C SER A 80 8.65 -7.33 4.25
N PHE A 81 9.18 -7.79 3.11
CA PHE A 81 10.18 -8.87 3.04
C PHE A 81 9.69 -10.26 3.49
N ASN A 82 8.46 -10.66 3.12
CA ASN A 82 7.86 -11.94 3.54
C ASN A 82 7.38 -12.85 2.39
N ASP A 83 7.74 -12.54 1.13
CA ASP A 83 7.31 -13.31 -0.06
C ASP A 83 5.79 -13.59 -0.12
N LEU A 84 4.97 -12.65 0.34
CA LEU A 84 3.52 -12.86 0.54
C LEU A 84 2.68 -12.96 -0.73
N GLY A 85 3.28 -12.92 -1.92
CA GLY A 85 2.58 -13.02 -3.20
C GLY A 85 1.56 -14.18 -3.22
N PRO A 86 1.96 -15.43 -2.94
CA PRO A 86 1.06 -16.57 -2.90
C PRO A 86 -0.04 -16.48 -1.83
N GLU A 87 0.19 -15.75 -0.74
CA GLU A 87 -0.68 -15.64 0.44
C GLU A 87 -1.62 -14.42 0.43
N LEU A 88 -1.65 -13.66 -0.66
CA LEU A 88 -2.48 -12.44 -0.74
C LEU A 88 -3.98 -12.71 -0.66
N ASP A 89 -4.43 -13.94 -0.94
CA ASP A 89 -5.82 -14.35 -0.77
C ASP A 89 -6.20 -14.46 0.72
N ASN A 90 -5.35 -15.08 1.52
CA ASN A 90 -5.47 -15.19 2.97
C ASN A 90 -5.38 -13.81 3.63
N LEU A 91 -4.40 -12.99 3.21
CA LEU A 91 -4.28 -11.61 3.69
C LEU A 91 -5.53 -10.80 3.35
N ALA A 92 -6.06 -10.92 2.13
CA ALA A 92 -7.28 -10.24 1.73
C ALA A 92 -8.51 -10.65 2.56
N GLY A 93 -8.61 -11.94 2.91
CA GLY A 93 -9.63 -12.44 3.83
C GLY A 93 -9.56 -11.77 5.21
N ALA A 94 -8.36 -11.70 5.78
CA ALA A 94 -8.13 -11.08 7.09
C ALA A 94 -8.36 -9.55 7.09
N LEU A 95 -8.02 -8.85 6.00
CA LEU A 95 -8.26 -7.41 5.87
C LEU A 95 -9.75 -7.05 5.86
N LYS A 96 -10.61 -7.93 5.32
CA LYS A 96 -12.07 -7.72 5.27
C LYS A 96 -12.74 -7.78 6.64
N THR A 97 -12.16 -8.51 7.57
CA THR A 97 -12.67 -8.63 8.95
C THR A 97 -11.99 -7.64 9.90
N ASN A 98 -10.94 -6.96 9.46
CA ASN A 98 -10.21 -5.99 10.27
C ASN A 98 -10.67 -4.54 10.02
N SER A 99 -11.04 -3.85 11.10
CA SER A 99 -11.47 -2.43 11.07
C SER A 99 -10.47 -1.47 11.73
N PHE A 100 -9.34 -1.97 12.23
CA PHE A 100 -8.40 -1.22 13.06
C PHE A 100 -7.15 -0.77 12.30
N ILE A 101 -6.71 -1.53 11.30
CA ILE A 101 -5.54 -1.20 10.49
C ILE A 101 -5.93 -0.17 9.44
N HIS A 102 -5.16 0.91 9.36
CA HIS A 102 -5.33 1.96 8.36
C HIS A 102 -4.09 2.12 7.47
N THR A 103 -2.94 1.59 7.86
CA THR A 103 -1.72 1.57 7.03
C THR A 103 -1.23 0.14 6.83
N LEU A 104 -1.09 -0.29 5.59
CA LEU A 104 -0.56 -1.60 5.20
C LEU A 104 0.70 -1.42 4.35
N ILE A 105 1.81 -1.98 4.81
CA ILE A 105 3.11 -1.94 4.13
C ILE A 105 3.47 -3.38 3.73
N LEU A 106 3.66 -3.60 2.43
CA LEU A 106 3.92 -4.88 1.80
C LEU A 106 5.12 -4.78 0.86
N ARG A 107 6.16 -4.03 1.25
CA ARG A 107 7.30 -3.81 0.37
C ARG A 107 8.08 -5.11 0.15
N ASN A 108 8.50 -5.37 -1.08
CA ASN A 108 9.31 -6.55 -1.43
C ASN A 108 8.69 -7.89 -0.95
N ASN A 109 7.49 -8.21 -1.43
CA ASN A 109 6.71 -9.41 -1.11
C ASN A 109 6.36 -10.25 -2.35
N SER A 110 7.14 -10.11 -3.44
CA SER A 110 6.91 -10.83 -4.70
C SER A 110 5.47 -10.71 -5.25
N ILE A 111 4.81 -9.59 -4.98
CA ILE A 111 3.45 -9.33 -5.47
C ILE A 111 3.49 -9.21 -6.99
N ASN A 112 2.61 -9.95 -7.67
CA ASN A 112 2.62 -10.09 -9.12
C ASN A 112 1.20 -10.15 -9.70
N TYR A 113 1.11 -10.17 -11.04
CA TYR A 113 -0.16 -10.05 -11.73
C TYR A 113 -1.21 -11.17 -11.44
N PRO A 114 -0.86 -12.43 -11.08
CA PRO A 114 -1.81 -13.43 -10.60
C PRO A 114 -2.56 -13.05 -9.32
N ASN A 115 -1.85 -12.51 -8.33
CA ASN A 115 -2.33 -12.41 -6.95
C ASN A 115 -2.79 -11.00 -6.56
N ILE A 116 -2.41 -9.96 -7.31
CA ILE A 116 -2.79 -8.56 -7.00
C ILE A 116 -4.30 -8.31 -6.91
N LYS A 117 -5.12 -9.08 -7.65
CA LYS A 117 -6.59 -8.98 -7.59
C LYS A 117 -7.13 -9.28 -6.19
N HIS A 118 -6.48 -10.20 -5.46
CA HIS A 118 -6.89 -10.57 -4.10
C HIS A 118 -6.59 -9.43 -3.14
N LEU A 119 -5.38 -8.86 -3.19
CA LEU A 119 -5.03 -7.68 -2.40
C LEU A 119 -5.96 -6.50 -2.69
N ALA A 120 -6.26 -6.24 -3.96
CA ALA A 120 -7.18 -5.16 -4.33
C ALA A 120 -8.57 -5.36 -3.71
N ASP A 121 -9.12 -6.57 -3.78
CA ASP A 121 -10.41 -6.91 -3.18
C ASP A 121 -10.39 -6.81 -1.64
N GLY A 122 -9.33 -7.27 -0.98
CA GLY A 122 -9.14 -7.10 0.46
C GLY A 122 -9.13 -5.64 0.87
N VAL A 123 -8.33 -4.81 0.19
CA VAL A 123 -8.19 -3.38 0.50
C VAL A 123 -9.49 -2.61 0.26
N LEU A 124 -10.23 -2.91 -0.81
CA LEU A 124 -11.53 -2.30 -1.12
C LEU A 124 -12.56 -2.46 0.02
N ASN A 125 -12.47 -3.57 0.75
CA ASN A 125 -13.42 -3.96 1.80
C ASN A 125 -12.84 -3.79 3.21
N SER A 126 -11.80 -2.97 3.37
CA SER A 126 -11.08 -2.79 4.64
C SER A 126 -11.12 -1.33 5.15
N SER A 127 -10.48 -1.09 6.29
CA SER A 127 -10.25 0.26 6.82
C SER A 127 -8.95 0.92 6.34
N ILE A 128 -8.21 0.32 5.40
CA ILE A 128 -6.95 0.85 4.90
C ILE A 128 -7.13 2.24 4.24
N ARG A 129 -6.19 3.13 4.53
CA ARG A 129 -6.01 4.48 3.98
C ARG A 129 -4.68 4.61 3.26
N HIS A 130 -3.63 3.95 3.77
CA HIS A 130 -2.30 3.97 3.18
C HIS A 130 -1.90 2.57 2.77
N LEU A 131 -1.59 2.38 1.49
CA LEU A 131 -1.08 1.13 0.96
C LEU A 131 0.30 1.37 0.35
N ASP A 132 1.32 0.69 0.86
CA ASP A 132 2.66 0.68 0.30
C ASP A 132 2.99 -0.72 -0.23
N ILE A 133 3.09 -0.84 -1.55
CA ILE A 133 3.47 -2.08 -2.23
C ILE A 133 4.78 -1.89 -3.02
N GLY A 134 5.61 -0.92 -2.61
CA GLY A 134 6.87 -0.62 -3.28
C GLY A 134 7.82 -1.83 -3.35
N ARG A 135 8.77 -1.81 -4.28
CA ARG A 135 9.79 -2.86 -4.48
C ARG A 135 9.21 -4.24 -4.79
N ASN A 136 7.96 -4.34 -5.24
CA ASN A 136 7.41 -5.57 -5.81
C ASN A 136 7.69 -5.57 -7.31
N LYS A 137 8.91 -5.99 -7.67
CA LYS A 137 9.33 -6.12 -9.08
C LYS A 137 8.40 -7.11 -9.80
N TYR A 138 8.11 -6.87 -11.08
CA TYR A 138 7.16 -7.65 -11.88
C TYR A 138 5.68 -7.56 -11.48
N LEU A 139 5.28 -6.53 -10.73
CA LEU A 139 3.88 -6.30 -10.37
C LEU A 139 2.94 -6.37 -11.58
N THR A 140 3.33 -5.74 -12.69
CA THR A 140 2.60 -5.74 -13.97
C THR A 140 2.95 -6.94 -14.85
N GLY A 141 4.22 -7.37 -14.84
CA GLY A 141 4.75 -8.44 -15.69
C GLY A 141 4.50 -8.19 -17.18
N SER A 142 4.46 -9.25 -17.99
CA SER A 142 4.05 -9.19 -19.40
C SER A 142 2.54 -9.00 -19.60
N CYS A 143 1.78 -8.93 -18.50
CA CYS A 143 0.32 -8.99 -18.46
C CYS A 143 -0.29 -7.74 -17.81
N GLU A 144 0.27 -6.56 -18.11
CA GLU A 144 -0.16 -5.26 -17.58
C GLU A 144 -1.69 -5.06 -17.61
N LYS A 145 -2.35 -5.47 -18.71
CA LYS A 145 -3.81 -5.37 -18.86
C LYS A 145 -4.60 -6.04 -17.75
N ARG A 146 -4.07 -7.12 -17.15
CA ARG A 146 -4.74 -7.87 -16.07
C ARG A 146 -4.69 -7.15 -14.72
N VAL A 147 -3.77 -6.19 -14.56
CA VAL A 147 -3.60 -5.46 -13.30
C VAL A 147 -4.20 -4.06 -13.32
N ILE A 148 -4.49 -3.49 -14.50
CA ILE A 148 -5.11 -2.17 -14.65
C ILE A 148 -6.44 -2.09 -13.90
N GLU A 149 -7.34 -3.05 -14.10
CA GLU A 149 -8.67 -3.03 -13.47
C GLU A 149 -8.60 -3.08 -11.92
N PRO A 150 -7.84 -4.01 -11.29
CA PRO A 150 -7.63 -4.00 -9.85
C PRO A 150 -7.20 -2.64 -9.28
N PHE A 151 -6.20 -1.99 -9.89
CA PHE A 151 -5.73 -0.69 -9.41
C PHE A 151 -6.69 0.47 -9.70
N ASN A 152 -7.37 0.45 -10.85
CA ASN A 152 -8.41 1.43 -11.13
C ASN A 152 -9.54 1.33 -10.10
N ASN A 153 -9.95 0.11 -9.73
CA ASN A 153 -10.93 -0.10 -8.68
C ASN A 153 -10.46 0.45 -7.33
N LEU A 154 -9.20 0.23 -6.95
CA LEU A 154 -8.63 0.84 -5.74
C LEU A 154 -8.71 2.37 -5.78
N ILE A 155 -8.30 3.01 -6.88
CA ILE A 155 -8.32 4.47 -7.00
C ILE A 155 -9.75 5.04 -6.96
N ILE A 156 -10.70 4.35 -7.60
CA ILE A 156 -12.07 4.84 -7.78
C ILE A 156 -12.94 4.56 -6.55
N ARG A 157 -12.79 3.40 -5.92
CA ARG A 157 -13.78 2.84 -4.98
C ARG A 157 -13.27 2.69 -3.56
N SER A 158 -11.95 2.70 -3.35
CA SER A 158 -11.39 2.53 -2.00
C SER A 158 -11.39 3.84 -1.22
N ARG A 159 -11.02 3.72 0.06
CA ARG A 159 -10.77 4.85 0.97
C ARG A 159 -9.30 5.26 0.99
N LEU A 160 -8.48 4.75 0.06
CA LEU A 160 -7.05 5.06 0.02
C LEU A 160 -6.81 6.55 -0.20
N THR A 161 -6.04 7.14 0.70
CA THR A 161 -5.50 8.51 0.61
C THR A 161 -4.06 8.50 0.13
N LYS A 162 -3.31 7.40 0.35
CA LYS A 162 -1.93 7.23 -0.12
C LYS A 162 -1.73 5.85 -0.75
N LEU A 163 -1.11 5.85 -1.93
CA LEU A 163 -0.68 4.64 -2.63
C LEU A 163 0.80 4.80 -3.03
N THR A 164 1.65 3.88 -2.55
CA THR A 164 3.07 3.83 -2.91
C THR A 164 3.35 2.59 -3.73
N MET A 165 3.97 2.79 -4.90
CA MET A 165 4.33 1.76 -5.88
C MET A 165 5.71 2.06 -6.48
N ASP A 166 6.65 2.53 -5.67
CA ASP A 166 8.01 2.82 -6.13
C ASP A 166 8.76 1.53 -6.48
N SER A 167 9.60 1.58 -7.52
CA SER A 167 10.40 0.40 -7.94
C SER A 167 9.57 -0.87 -8.19
N CYS A 168 8.45 -0.74 -8.93
CA CYS A 168 7.54 -1.84 -9.25
C CYS A 168 7.47 -2.14 -10.77
N ASP A 169 8.48 -1.71 -11.54
CA ASP A 169 8.54 -1.84 -13.01
C ASP A 169 7.31 -1.23 -13.72
N ILE A 170 6.82 -0.10 -13.20
CA ILE A 170 5.67 0.59 -13.75
C ILE A 170 6.01 1.26 -15.09
N THR A 171 5.23 0.96 -16.12
CA THR A 171 5.37 1.57 -17.45
C THR A 171 4.60 2.88 -17.57
N ASN A 172 4.91 3.66 -18.62
CA ASN A 172 4.12 4.84 -18.99
C ASN A 172 2.64 4.51 -19.26
N SER A 173 2.36 3.36 -19.89
CA SER A 173 1.00 2.92 -20.20
C SER A 173 0.20 2.67 -18.92
N PHE A 174 0.78 1.93 -17.98
CA PHE A 174 0.14 1.67 -16.70
C PHE A 174 -0.09 2.93 -15.88
N ALA A 175 0.93 3.79 -15.74
CA ALA A 175 0.82 5.06 -15.02
C ALA A 175 -0.24 5.99 -15.63
N LYS A 176 -0.36 6.02 -16.96
CA LYS A 176 -1.43 6.75 -17.65
C LYS A 176 -2.82 6.22 -17.28
N ASN A 177 -2.99 4.90 -17.17
CA ASN A 177 -4.26 4.31 -16.72
C ASN A 177 -4.59 4.71 -15.27
N LEU A 178 -3.60 4.70 -14.37
CA LEU A 178 -3.79 5.19 -12.99
C LEU A 178 -4.24 6.66 -12.98
N ALA A 179 -3.58 7.51 -13.77
CA ALA A 179 -3.93 8.92 -13.90
C ALA A 179 -5.37 9.12 -14.41
N LEU A 180 -5.80 8.33 -15.39
CA LEU A 180 -7.18 8.37 -15.92
C LEU A 180 -8.23 7.87 -14.93
N ALA A 181 -7.86 6.98 -14.01
CA ALA A 181 -8.74 6.50 -12.94
C ALA A 181 -8.98 7.54 -11.84
N ILE A 182 -8.04 8.48 -11.67
CA ILE A 182 -8.18 9.61 -10.73
C ILE A 182 -9.23 10.58 -11.27
N ARG A 183 -10.40 10.59 -10.64
CA ARG A 183 -11.59 11.37 -11.02
C ARG A 183 -12.10 12.21 -9.84
N PRO A 184 -12.99 13.19 -10.08
CA PRO A 184 -13.69 13.88 -8.99
C PRO A 184 -14.29 12.87 -8.01
N GLY A 185 -14.04 13.04 -6.71
CA GLY A 185 -14.52 12.15 -5.65
C GLY A 185 -13.59 10.98 -5.29
N SER A 186 -12.48 10.76 -6.01
CA SER A 186 -11.44 9.82 -5.53
C SER A 186 -10.87 10.29 -4.18
N SER A 187 -10.66 9.36 -3.26
CA SER A 187 -10.06 9.64 -1.95
C SER A 187 -8.55 9.88 -2.03
N LEU A 188 -7.91 9.49 -3.13
CA LEU A 188 -6.45 9.47 -3.27
C LEU A 188 -5.88 10.89 -3.28
N LYS A 189 -4.94 11.16 -2.36
CA LYS A 189 -4.24 12.44 -2.22
C LYS A 189 -2.77 12.31 -2.61
N HIS A 190 -2.16 11.16 -2.35
CA HIS A 190 -0.74 10.94 -2.53
C HIS A 190 -0.50 9.67 -3.36
N LEU A 191 0.21 9.82 -4.46
CA LEU A 191 0.64 8.71 -5.31
C LEU A 191 2.16 8.75 -5.47
N ASP A 192 2.85 7.68 -5.12
CA ASP A 192 4.28 7.54 -5.31
C ASP A 192 4.57 6.47 -6.38
N LEU A 193 5.07 6.92 -7.53
CA LEU A 193 5.54 6.10 -8.64
C LEU A 193 7.03 6.31 -8.89
N SER A 194 7.78 6.81 -7.89
CA SER A 194 9.22 7.02 -8.02
C SER A 194 9.97 5.73 -8.34
N ASN A 195 11.17 5.86 -8.90
CA ASN A 195 12.01 4.75 -9.32
C ASN A 195 11.33 3.78 -10.30
N ASN A 196 10.43 4.31 -11.14
CA ASN A 196 9.82 3.61 -12.27
C ASN A 196 10.06 4.38 -13.58
N ASN A 197 9.96 3.69 -14.72
CA ASN A 197 10.14 4.29 -16.04
C ASN A 197 8.79 4.79 -16.63
N CYS A 198 8.15 5.73 -15.94
CA CYS A 198 6.79 6.19 -16.27
C CYS A 198 6.64 7.73 -16.35
N CYS A 199 7.68 8.43 -16.79
CA CYS A 199 7.74 9.90 -16.85
C CYS A 199 7.66 10.48 -18.28
N SER A 200 6.99 9.82 -19.22
CA SER A 200 6.78 10.38 -20.56
C SER A 200 5.95 11.66 -20.54
N ALA A 201 6.10 12.50 -21.56
CA ALA A 201 5.35 13.74 -21.70
C ALA A 201 3.82 13.48 -21.68
N GLU A 202 3.36 12.41 -22.34
CA GLU A 202 1.95 12.02 -22.34
C GLU A 202 1.46 11.63 -20.92
N THR A 203 2.26 10.87 -20.17
CA THR A 203 1.94 10.48 -18.80
C THR A 203 1.84 11.71 -17.88
N LEU A 204 2.80 12.63 -17.96
CA LEU A 204 2.76 13.87 -17.18
C LEU A 204 1.56 14.74 -17.54
N ARG A 205 1.26 14.94 -18.83
CA ARG A 205 0.05 15.66 -19.28
C ARG A 205 -1.24 15.05 -18.74
N THR A 206 -1.29 13.72 -18.66
CA THR A 206 -2.45 13.01 -18.10
C THR A 206 -2.58 13.27 -16.60
N PHE A 207 -1.48 13.24 -15.83
CA PHE A 207 -1.51 13.60 -14.40
C PHE A 207 -1.85 15.08 -14.15
N ILE A 208 -1.38 16.00 -15.01
CA ILE A 208 -1.77 17.42 -14.96
C ILE A 208 -3.29 17.56 -15.15
N SER A 209 -3.87 16.87 -16.13
CA SER A 209 -5.32 16.87 -16.37
C SER A 209 -6.09 16.27 -15.19
N ALA A 210 -5.59 15.18 -14.61
CA ALA A 210 -6.21 14.52 -13.45
C ALA A 210 -6.15 15.38 -12.18
N SER A 211 -5.02 16.03 -11.89
CA SER A 211 -4.86 16.89 -10.71
C SER A 211 -5.78 18.11 -10.75
N LYS A 212 -5.99 18.72 -11.93
CA LYS A 212 -6.93 19.84 -12.13
C LYS A 212 -8.41 19.47 -11.88
N LYS A 213 -8.75 18.18 -11.82
CA LYS A 213 -10.13 17.67 -11.68
C LYS A 213 -10.35 16.84 -10.40
N SER A 214 -9.33 16.72 -9.57
CA SER A 214 -9.37 15.88 -8.37
C SER A 214 -8.78 16.64 -7.19
N HIS A 215 -8.65 15.96 -6.05
CA HIS A 215 -7.99 16.52 -4.87
C HIS A 215 -6.61 15.90 -4.65
N LEU A 216 -5.95 15.47 -5.73
CA LEU A 216 -4.62 14.88 -5.67
C LEU A 216 -3.63 15.97 -5.24
N LYS A 217 -2.88 15.73 -4.16
CA LYS A 217 -1.94 16.68 -3.56
C LYS A 217 -0.50 16.40 -3.95
N SER A 218 -0.14 15.15 -4.23
CA SER A 218 1.22 14.82 -4.65
C SER A 218 1.27 13.62 -5.61
N VAL A 219 2.09 13.75 -6.65
CA VAL A 219 2.53 12.65 -7.51
C VAL A 219 4.05 12.64 -7.55
N LYS A 220 4.70 11.56 -7.11
CA LYS A 220 6.15 11.40 -7.19
C LYS A 220 6.52 10.53 -8.39
N LEU A 221 7.45 11.00 -9.22
CA LEU A 221 7.94 10.34 -10.43
C LEU A 221 9.46 10.52 -10.50
N SER A 222 10.17 9.58 -11.14
CA SER A 222 11.60 9.74 -11.43
C SER A 222 11.82 10.49 -12.73
N ILE A 223 11.99 11.80 -12.62
CA ILE A 223 12.21 12.68 -13.77
C ILE A 223 13.70 12.72 -14.13
N PRO A 224 14.10 12.34 -15.37
CA PRO A 224 15.48 12.44 -15.80
C PRO A 224 15.91 13.91 -15.93
N THR A 225 17.11 14.23 -15.47
CA THR A 225 17.66 15.60 -15.45
C THR A 225 17.98 16.17 -16.84
N SER A 226 18.05 15.32 -17.87
CA SER A 226 18.49 15.70 -19.22
C SER A 226 17.37 16.20 -20.14
N ASN A 227 16.09 16.02 -19.76
CA ASN A 227 14.97 16.36 -20.63
C ASN A 227 14.22 17.61 -20.14
N GLU A 228 14.45 18.73 -20.82
CA GLU A 228 13.85 20.02 -20.48
C GLU A 228 12.33 20.03 -20.63
N GLU A 229 11.77 19.37 -21.65
CA GLU A 229 10.32 19.28 -21.83
C GLU A 229 9.67 18.59 -20.62
N ILE A 230 10.20 17.42 -20.23
CA ILE A 230 9.68 16.65 -19.09
C ILE A 230 9.79 17.45 -17.80
N ARG A 231 10.87 18.20 -17.59
CA ARG A 231 11.05 19.08 -16.43
C ARG A 231 10.02 20.21 -16.38
N ASN A 232 9.73 20.84 -17.52
CA ASN A 232 8.71 21.89 -17.60
C ASN A 232 7.33 21.32 -17.24
N LEU A 233 7.02 20.10 -17.70
CA LEU A 233 5.78 19.41 -17.34
C LEU A 233 5.72 18.97 -15.88
N GLU A 234 6.85 18.57 -15.30
CA GLU A 234 6.93 18.28 -13.86
C GLU A 234 6.61 19.53 -13.04
N ASN A 235 7.13 20.69 -13.43
CA ASN A 235 6.82 21.95 -12.76
C ASN A 235 5.34 22.33 -12.91
N GLU A 236 4.76 22.21 -14.12
CA GLU A 236 3.32 22.43 -14.31
C GLU A 236 2.48 21.47 -13.44
N LEU A 237 2.89 20.21 -13.33
CA LEU A 237 2.23 19.24 -12.45
C LEU A 237 2.34 19.64 -10.97
N LYS A 238 3.50 20.10 -10.50
CA LYS A 238 3.67 20.58 -9.13
C LYS A 238 2.78 21.79 -8.83
N GLU A 239 2.67 22.72 -9.78
CA GLU A 239 1.77 23.87 -9.68
C GLU A 239 0.30 23.45 -9.65
N SER A 240 -0.13 22.51 -10.51
CA SER A 240 -1.53 22.06 -10.50
C SER A 240 -1.88 21.26 -9.24
N LEU A 241 -0.93 20.54 -8.66
CA LEU A 241 -1.09 19.83 -7.40
C LEU A 241 -1.11 20.77 -6.19
N SER A 242 -0.33 21.86 -6.21
CA SER A 242 -0.27 22.81 -5.08
C SER A 242 -1.61 23.51 -4.85
N LEU A 243 -2.39 23.73 -5.91
CA LEU A 243 -3.76 24.26 -5.85
C LEU A 243 -4.75 23.37 -5.08
N ASN A 244 -4.40 22.11 -4.83
CA ASN A 244 -5.23 21.18 -4.06
C ASN A 244 -4.85 21.14 -2.56
N SER A 245 -3.96 22.04 -2.11
CA SER A 245 -3.46 22.11 -0.72
C SER A 245 -4.38 22.94 0.18
N ASP A 246 -5.61 22.46 0.40
CA ASP A 246 -6.51 22.92 1.47
C ASP A 246 -6.48 21.95 2.66
#